data_AF-A0A2X3IZV9-F1
#
_entry.id   AF-A0A2X3IZV9-F1
#
_cell.length_a   1.000
_cell.length_b   1.000
_cell.length_c   1.000
_cell.angle_alpha   90.00
_cell.angle_beta   90.00
_cell.angle_gamma   90.00
#
_symmetry.space_group_name_H-M   'P 1'
#
loop_
_entity.id
_entity.type
_entity.pdbx_description
1 polymer ?
#
loop_
_entity_poly.entity_id
_entity_poly.type
_entity_poly.pdbx_seq_one_letter_code
_entity_poly.pdbx_strand_id
1 'polypeptide(L)' 'MNILYFLEYYMGNFLLNFLLILVAIWIVLTQILKIWKSSTSVKNEIKYINLTFLVLTSWYVIRFIFSLFIYHN' A
#
# COMPACT_ATOMS: atom_id res chain seq x y z
N MET A 1 -27.04 -1.86 21.40
CA MET A 1 -25.82 -2.55 20.92
C MET A 1 -24.66 -2.06 21.78
N ASN A 2 -23.89 -2.95 22.39
CA ASN A 2 -22.90 -2.60 23.41
C ASN A 2 -21.81 -1.65 22.85
N ILE A 3 -21.48 -0.59 23.59
CA ILE A 3 -20.38 0.33 23.27
C ILE A 3 -19.06 -0.41 22.99
N LEU A 4 -18.83 -1.53 23.69
CA LEU A 4 -17.69 -2.43 23.43
C LEU A 4 -17.67 -2.97 22.00
N TYR A 5 -18.81 -3.41 21.48
CA TYR A 5 -18.92 -4.00 20.14
C TYR A 5 -18.73 -2.93 19.05
N PHE A 6 -19.21 -1.72 19.30
CA PHE A 6 -18.97 -0.56 18.43
C PHE A 6 -17.47 -0.20 18.41
N LEU A 7 -16.81 -0.22 19.57
CA LEU A 7 -15.40 0.13 19.71
C LEU A 7 -14.47 -0.91 19.08
N GLU A 8 -14.75 -2.21 19.26
CA GLU A 8 -14.02 -3.30 18.57
C GLU A 8 -14.17 -3.22 17.05
N TYR A 9 -15.37 -2.91 16.56
CA TYR A 9 -15.61 -2.80 15.12
C TYR A 9 -14.81 -1.64 14.50
N TYR A 10 -14.79 -0.47 15.14
CA TYR A 10 -14.03 0.68 14.65
C TYR A 10 -12.52 0.51 14.81
N MET A 11 -12.04 0.07 15.98
CA MET A 11 -10.60 -0.15 16.21
C MET A 11 -10.06 -1.28 15.35
N GLY A 12 -10.79 -2.40 15.22
CA GLY A 12 -10.38 -3.54 14.41
C GLY A 12 -10.26 -3.17 12.92
N ASN A 13 -11.25 -2.43 12.40
CA ASN A 13 -11.22 -2.00 11.01
C ASN A 13 -10.14 -0.95 10.75
N PHE A 14 -9.90 -0.03 11.70
CA PHE A 14 -8.80 0.92 11.64
C PHE A 14 -7.43 0.23 11.64
N LEU A 15 -7.23 -0.74 12.54
CA LEU A 15 -5.99 -1.50 12.66
C LEU A 15 -5.71 -2.33 11.40
N LEU A 16 -6.74 -3.00 10.86
CA LEU A 16 -6.63 -3.77 9.61
C LEU A 16 -6.22 -2.87 8.44
N ASN A 17 -6.89 -1.72 8.29
CA ASN A 17 -6.56 -0.73 7.27
C ASN A 17 -5.14 -0.20 7.43
N PHE A 18 -4.71 0.09 8.66
CA PHE A 18 -3.35 0.55 8.94
C PHE A 18 -2.29 -0.51 8.59
N LEU A 19 -2.54 -1.78 8.90
CA LEU A 19 -1.66 -2.88 8.53
C LEU A 19 -1.55 -3.04 7.00
N LEU A 20 -2.66 -2.92 6.27
CA LEU A 20 -2.67 -2.96 4.81
C LEU A 20 -1.80 -1.85 4.20
N ILE A 21 -1.79 -0.66 4.79
CA ILE A 21 -0.91 0.46 4.37
C ILE A 21 0.56 0.09 4.57
N LEU A 22 0.93 -0.42 5.74
CA LEU A 22 2.32 -0.79 6.04
C LEU A 22 2.85 -1.82 5.05
N VAL A 23 2.03 -2.82 4.72
CA VAL A 23 2.36 -3.83 3.71
C VAL A 23 2.50 -3.21 2.32
N ALA A 24 1.59 -2.31 1.93
CA ALA A 24 1.65 -1.63 0.63
C ALA A 24 2.92 -0.76 0.49
N ILE A 25 3.26 0.02 1.53
CA ILE A 25 4.49 0.82 1.57
C ILE A 25 5.73 -0.08 1.47
N TRP A 26 5.75 -1.19 2.21
CA TRP A 26 6.84 -2.14 2.16
C TRP A 26 7.03 -2.76 0.77
N ILE A 27 5.94 -3.10 0.07
CA ILE A 27 5.99 -3.58 -1.32
C ILE A 27 6.56 -2.50 -2.24
N VAL A 28 6.11 -1.25 -2.13
CA VAL A 28 6.64 -0.14 -2.95
C VAL A 28 8.15 0.03 -2.72
N LEU A 29 8.60 0.06 -1.46
CA LEU A 29 10.02 0.20 -1.12
C LEU A 29 10.87 -0.95 -1.66
N THR A 30 10.41 -2.20 -1.54
CA THR A 30 11.14 -3.36 -2.07
C THR A 30 11.26 -3.32 -3.60
N GLN A 31 10.23 -2.82 -4.31
CA GLN A 31 10.29 -2.65 -5.76
C GLN A 31 11.24 -1.52 -6.17
N ILE A 32 11.28 -0.40 -5.44
CA ILE A 32 12.26 0.68 -5.68
C ILE A 32 13.68 0.15 -5.52
N LEU A 33 13.96 -0.58 -4.43
CA LEU A 33 15.28 -1.17 -4.18
C LEU A 33 15.68 -2.16 -5.27
N LYS A 34 14.75 -2.99 -5.74
CA LYS A 34 14.98 -3.91 -6.88
C LYS A 34 15.29 -3.14 -8.16
N ILE A 35 14.53 -2.11 -8.51
CA ILE A 35 14.76 -1.30 -9.72
C ILE A 35 16.15 -0.64 -9.66
N TRP A 36 16.51 -0.04 -8.52
CA TRP A 36 17.80 0.63 -8.35
C TRP A 36 18.97 -0.35 -8.46
N LYS A 37 18.88 -1.50 -7.78
CA LYS A 37 19.92 -2.55 -7.82
C LYS A 37 20.02 -3.25 -9.19
N SER A 38 18.94 -3.26 -9.98
CA SER A 38 18.87 -3.91 -11.29
C SER A 38 19.62 -3.17 -12.41
N SER A 39 20.13 -1.96 -12.14
CA SER A 39 20.76 -1.07 -13.13
C SER A 39 22.00 -1.62 -13.83
N THR A 40 22.59 -2.72 -13.36
CA THR A 40 23.87 -3.24 -13.90
C THR A 40 23.80 -4.55 -14.69
N SER A 41 22.69 -5.32 -14.71
CA SER A 41 22.60 -6.50 -15.61
C SER A 41 21.21 -7.08 -15.88
N VAL A 42 20.14 -6.51 -15.32
CA VAL A 42 18.81 -7.12 -15.42
C VAL A 42 18.17 -6.73 -16.75
N LYS A 43 17.70 -7.73 -17.50
CA LYS A 43 16.94 -7.56 -18.76
C LYS A 43 15.87 -6.48 -18.56
N ASN A 44 15.82 -5.51 -19.49
CA ASN A 44 14.89 -4.37 -19.45
C ASN A 44 13.43 -4.77 -19.16
N GLU A 45 13.00 -5.96 -19.60
CA GLU A 45 11.67 -6.53 -19.32
C GLU A 45 11.32 -6.60 -17.82
N ILE A 46 12.24 -7.07 -16.96
CA ILE A 46 11.99 -7.18 -15.51
C ILE A 46 11.92 -5.80 -14.86
N LYS A 47 12.69 -4.84 -15.38
CA LYS A 47 12.64 -3.44 -14.94
C LYS A 47 11.27 -2.83 -15.26
N TYR A 48 10.70 -3.08 -16.44
CA TYR A 48 9.36 -2.62 -16.80
C TYR A 48 8.25 -3.29 -15.98
N ILE A 49 8.36 -4.58 -15.68
CA ILE A 49 7.41 -5.29 -14.81
C ILE A 49 7.42 -4.68 -13.40
N ASN A 50 8.60 -4.48 -12.81
CA ASN A 50 8.71 -3.89 -11.47
C ASN A 50 8.20 -2.44 -11.44
N LEU A 51 8.46 -1.66 -12.51
CA LEU A 51 7.93 -0.30 -12.63
C LEU A 51 6.41 -0.29 -12.72
N THR A 52 5.82 -1.20 -13.49
CA THR A 52 4.36 -1.33 -13.60
C THR A 52 3.75 -1.70 -12.25
N PHE A 53 4.36 -2.63 -11.53
CA PHE A 53 3.94 -3.01 -10.17
C PHE A 53 4.02 -1.84 -9.18
N LEU A 54 5.08 -1.04 -9.27
CA LEU A 54 5.25 0.18 -8.46
C LEU A 54 4.12 1.17 -8.70
N VAL A 55 3.81 1.48 -9.97
CA VAL A 55 2.75 2.43 -10.33
C VAL A 55 1.39 1.94 -9.81
N LEU A 56 1.07 0.66 -9.98
CA LEU A 56 -0.20 0.08 -9.50
C LEU A 56 -0.32 0.11 -7.96
N THR A 57 0.77 -0.20 -7.24
CA THR A 57 0.77 -0.16 -5.78
C THR A 57 0.71 1.27 -5.24
N SER A 58 1.44 2.21 -5.84
CA SER A 58 1.33 3.63 -5.50
C SER A 58 -0.07 4.20 -5.75
N TRP A 59 -0.71 3.84 -6.87
CA TRP A 59 -2.09 4.22 -7.17
C TRP A 59 -3.07 3.72 -6.08
N TYR A 60 -2.92 2.47 -5.64
CA TYR A 60 -3.74 1.91 -4.57
C TYR A 60 -3.56 2.66 -3.24
N VAL A 61 -2.31 2.96 -2.87
CA VAL A 61 -2.00 3.75 -1.65
C VAL A 61 -2.65 5.13 -1.72
N ILE A 62 -2.56 5.82 -2.86
CA ILE A 62 -3.19 7.14 -3.05
C ILE A 62 -4.70 7.06 -2.92
N ARG A 63 -5.36 6.10 -3.60
CA ARG A 63 -6.82 5.91 -3.52
C ARG A 63 -7.27 5.63 -2.09
N PHE A 64 -6.49 4.85 -1.35
CA PHE A 64 -6.75 4.56 0.05
C PHE A 64 -6.66 5.82 0.93
N ILE A 65 -5.61 6.64 0.77
CA ILE A 65 -5.48 7.91 1.50
C ILE A 65 -6.70 8.80 1.23
N PHE A 66 -7.10 8.95 -0.03
CA PHE A 66 -8.31 9.69 -0.38
C PHE A 66 -9.58 9.11 0.23
N SER A 67 -9.69 7.78 0.35
CA SER A 67 -10.85 7.14 0.99
C SER A 67 -10.96 7.50 2.47
N LEU A 68 -9.84 7.66 3.18
CA LEU A 68 -9.85 8.12 4.57
C LEU A 68 -10.37 9.56 4.70
N PHE A 69 -9.97 10.44 3.78
CA PHE A 69 -10.43 11.84 3.78
C PHE A 69 -11.91 11.97 3.43
N ILE A 70 -12.41 11.18 2.47
CA ILE A 70 -13.83 11.18 2.10
C ILE A 70 -14.69 10.59 3.23
N TYR A 71 -14.20 9.59 3.95
CA TYR A 71 -14.95 8.98 5.06
C TYR A 71 -15.05 9.88 6.30
N HIS A 72 -14.20 10.92 6.38
CA HIS A 72 -14.16 11.83 7.53
C HIS A 72 -15.03 13.07 7.36
N ASN A 73 -15.59 13.30 6.16
CA ASN A 73 -16.46 14.43 5.80
C ASN A 73 -17.89 13.94 5.62
#